data_AF-A0AAI8CEU1-F1
#
_entry.id   AF-A0AAI8CEU1-F1
#
_cell.length_a   1.000
_cell.length_b   1.000
_cell.length_c   1.000
_cell.angle_alpha   90.00
_cell.angle_beta   90.00
_cell.angle_gamma   90.00
#
_symmetry.space_group_name_H-M   'P 1'
#
loop_
_entity.id
_entity.type
_entity.pdbx_description
1 polymer ?
#
loop_
_entity_poly.entity_id
_entity_poly.type
_entity_poly.pdbx_seq_one_letter_code
_entity_poly.pdbx_strand_id
1 'polypeptide(L)'
;MKIHRLFIVLCLSSFSVFSQIKKELENQSNTKGERMGFWKGYYEQSNRIRYEGNFKNGVEVGVFKYYADTDKKILKATREFDGKGGAHTIFFDEKGLKVSEGKVVNKLRQGVWKYYHKGLKAIMCTENYVDDRVEGIKKVFFTDGMLAEEVMYKNGVKDGVSKIYSKAGTLKEEAVFVQGFMHGDYKVFEDNGVILIQGQYKEGKKKGLWKYFDANKNLIKEINTDTINGYKKPSLVKKK
;
A
#
# COMPACT_ATOMS: atom_id res chain seq x y z
N MET A 1 -45.19 -76.41 17.51
CA MET A 1 -44.40 -75.86 16.40
C MET A 1 -45.30 -74.95 15.55
N LYS A 2 -45.14 -73.62 15.69
CA LYS A 2 -45.40 -72.58 14.65
C LYS A 2 -45.23 -71.19 15.30
N ILE A 3 -44.12 -70.56 14.94
CA ILE A 3 -43.74 -69.15 15.18
C ILE A 3 -44.44 -68.30 14.12
N HIS A 4 -45.13 -67.21 14.45
CA HIS A 4 -45.40 -66.07 13.53
C HIS A 4 -45.40 -64.78 14.38
N ARG A 5 -44.26 -64.10 14.51
CA ARG A 5 -43.74 -62.99 13.66
C ARG A 5 -44.48 -61.65 13.87
N LEU A 6 -43.87 -60.85 14.73
CA LEU A 6 -44.06 -59.42 14.92
C LEU A 6 -43.79 -58.68 13.60
N PHE A 7 -44.77 -57.93 13.08
CA PHE A 7 -44.58 -57.03 11.93
C PHE A 7 -44.49 -55.59 12.44
N ILE A 8 -43.27 -55.07 12.49
CA ILE A 8 -43.00 -53.63 12.54
C ILE A 8 -42.54 -53.26 11.13
N VAL A 9 -43.30 -52.44 10.42
CA VAL A 9 -42.82 -51.76 9.21
C VAL A 9 -43.02 -50.28 9.41
N LEU A 10 -41.89 -49.58 9.45
CA LEU A 10 -41.73 -48.14 9.58
C LEU A 10 -42.45 -47.40 8.45
N CYS A 11 -43.27 -46.42 8.80
CA CYS A 11 -43.59 -45.30 7.91
C CYS A 11 -42.36 -44.38 7.82
N LEU A 12 -41.54 -44.56 6.78
CA LEU A 12 -40.56 -43.57 6.34
C LEU A 12 -41.22 -42.67 5.29
N SER A 13 -41.90 -41.62 5.73
CA SER A 13 -42.31 -40.53 4.84
C SER A 13 -41.06 -39.73 4.46
N SER A 14 -40.62 -39.88 3.21
CA SER A 14 -39.51 -39.18 2.59
C SER A 14 -39.84 -37.69 2.41
N PHE A 15 -39.49 -36.86 3.39
CA PHE A 15 -39.36 -35.42 3.17
C PHE A 15 -38.10 -35.14 2.36
N SER A 16 -38.24 -35.14 1.03
CA SER A 16 -37.22 -34.61 0.13
C SER A 16 -37.45 -33.11 -0.03
N VAL A 17 -36.74 -32.31 0.78
CA VAL A 17 -36.67 -30.86 0.58
C VAL A 17 -35.78 -30.61 -0.63
N PHE A 18 -36.39 -30.48 -1.81
CA PHE A 18 -35.74 -29.89 -2.96
C PHE A 18 -35.51 -28.40 -2.68
N SER A 19 -34.33 -28.05 -2.17
CA SER A 19 -33.83 -26.68 -2.26
C SER A 19 -33.54 -26.40 -3.73
N GLN A 20 -34.53 -25.86 -4.44
CA GLN A 20 -34.37 -25.42 -5.82
C GLN A 20 -33.49 -24.16 -5.80
N ILE A 21 -32.19 -24.34 -6.02
CA ILE A 21 -31.24 -23.24 -6.20
C ILE A 21 -31.74 -22.46 -7.42
N LYS A 22 -32.39 -21.32 -7.17
CA LYS A 22 -32.79 -20.39 -8.22
C LYS A 22 -31.49 -19.90 -8.86
N LYS A 23 -31.18 -20.42 -10.05
CA LYS A 23 -30.02 -19.95 -10.83
C LYS A 23 -30.20 -18.45 -11.02
N GLU A 24 -29.32 -17.66 -10.42
CA GLU A 24 -29.34 -16.22 -10.56
C GLU A 24 -29.18 -15.89 -12.05
N LEU A 25 -30.12 -15.11 -12.59
CA LEU A 25 -30.07 -14.70 -13.99
C LEU A 25 -28.88 -13.77 -14.17
N GLU A 26 -27.91 -14.20 -14.98
CA GLU A 26 -26.68 -13.46 -15.23
C GLU A 26 -26.89 -12.42 -16.33
N ASN A 27 -26.13 -11.33 -16.28
CA ASN A 27 -25.99 -10.35 -17.36
C ASN A 27 -27.32 -9.71 -17.82
N GLN A 28 -28.22 -9.43 -16.88
CA GLN A 28 -29.53 -8.84 -17.16
C GLN A 28 -29.44 -7.31 -17.27
N SER A 29 -30.25 -6.72 -18.14
CA SER A 29 -30.36 -5.26 -18.29
C SER A 29 -31.81 -4.79 -18.11
N ASN A 30 -32.00 -3.55 -17.68
CA ASN A 30 -33.32 -2.93 -17.62
C ASN A 30 -33.80 -2.47 -19.01
N THR A 31 -35.01 -1.89 -19.08
CA THR A 31 -35.60 -1.40 -20.33
C THR A 31 -34.81 -0.28 -21.02
N LYS A 32 -33.89 0.36 -20.31
CA LYS A 32 -32.97 1.38 -20.84
C LYS A 32 -31.63 0.79 -21.30
N GLY A 33 -31.45 -0.53 -21.20
CA GLY A 33 -30.19 -1.20 -21.50
C GLY A 33 -29.13 -1.08 -20.38
N GLU A 34 -29.49 -0.59 -19.21
CA GLU A 34 -28.56 -0.46 -18.08
C GLU A 34 -28.43 -1.79 -17.34
N ARG A 35 -27.21 -2.14 -16.94
CA ARG A 35 -26.89 -3.39 -16.27
C ARG A 35 -27.60 -3.51 -14.90
N MET A 36 -28.16 -4.69 -14.64
CA MET A 36 -28.88 -5.04 -13.42
C MET A 36 -28.45 -6.39 -12.87
N GLY A 37 -28.39 -6.50 -11.54
CA GLY A 37 -28.14 -7.76 -10.84
C GLY A 37 -26.73 -8.29 -11.06
N PHE A 38 -26.58 -9.60 -11.02
CA PHE A 38 -25.29 -10.27 -11.11
C PHE A 38 -24.77 -10.33 -12.55
N TRP A 39 -23.49 -9.97 -12.73
CA TRP A 39 -22.81 -9.93 -14.01
C TRP A 39 -21.50 -10.69 -13.98
N LYS A 40 -21.18 -11.32 -15.11
CA LYS A 40 -19.89 -11.91 -15.43
C LYS A 40 -19.37 -11.33 -16.74
N GLY A 41 -18.12 -10.86 -16.70
CA GLY A 41 -17.36 -10.52 -17.89
C GLY A 41 -16.30 -11.57 -18.18
N TYR A 42 -15.95 -11.74 -19.45
CA TYR A 42 -15.05 -12.78 -19.94
C TYR A 42 -13.87 -12.19 -20.70
N TYR A 43 -12.74 -12.90 -20.71
CA TYR A 43 -11.63 -12.63 -21.61
C TYR A 43 -11.99 -13.04 -23.03
N GLU A 44 -11.65 -12.20 -24.02
CA GLU A 44 -12.10 -12.37 -25.41
C GLU A 44 -11.55 -13.66 -26.06
N GLN A 45 -10.27 -13.96 -25.84
CA GLN A 45 -9.62 -15.10 -26.51
C GLN A 45 -9.88 -16.43 -25.80
N SER A 46 -9.73 -16.47 -24.48
CA SER A 46 -9.84 -17.71 -23.70
C SER A 46 -11.27 -18.03 -23.26
N ASN A 47 -12.18 -17.06 -23.36
CA ASN A 47 -13.52 -17.10 -22.78
C ASN A 47 -13.55 -17.40 -21.27
N ARG A 48 -12.43 -17.19 -20.56
CA ARG A 48 -12.35 -17.35 -19.11
C ARG A 48 -12.96 -16.17 -18.39
N ILE A 49 -13.51 -16.39 -17.20
CA ILE A 49 -14.11 -15.31 -16.39
C ILE A 49 -13.03 -14.29 -16.05
N ARG A 50 -13.26 -13.04 -16.44
CA ARG A 50 -12.42 -11.89 -16.14
C ARG A 50 -12.87 -11.17 -14.87
N TYR A 51 -14.17 -11.02 -14.69
CA TYR A 51 -14.74 -10.44 -13.47
C TYR A 51 -16.15 -10.96 -13.20
N GLU A 52 -16.57 -10.86 -11.93
CA GLU A 52 -17.95 -11.07 -11.51
C GLU A 52 -18.34 -10.04 -10.44
N GLY A 53 -19.59 -9.57 -10.43
CA GLY A 53 -20.06 -8.53 -9.51
C GLY A 53 -21.51 -8.12 -9.78
N ASN A 54 -22.04 -7.19 -8.99
CA ASN A 54 -23.43 -6.75 -9.11
C ASN A 54 -23.55 -5.33 -9.67
N PHE A 55 -24.54 -5.09 -10.51
CA PHE A 55 -24.91 -3.78 -11.01
C PHE A 55 -26.30 -3.37 -10.52
N LYS A 56 -26.49 -2.07 -10.29
CA LYS A 56 -27.78 -1.45 -10.05
C LYS A 56 -27.90 -0.21 -10.96
N ASN A 57 -28.80 -0.28 -11.94
CA ASN A 57 -29.01 0.77 -12.95
C ASN A 57 -27.70 1.21 -13.62
N GLY A 58 -26.88 0.23 -14.04
CA GLY A 58 -25.61 0.49 -14.70
C GLY A 58 -24.44 0.83 -13.79
N VAL A 59 -24.66 1.01 -12.48
CA VAL A 59 -23.62 1.34 -11.49
C VAL A 59 -23.17 0.09 -10.75
N GLU A 60 -21.85 -0.10 -10.59
CA GLU A 60 -21.28 -1.16 -9.77
C GLU A 60 -21.69 -1.01 -8.29
N VAL A 61 -22.18 -2.09 -7.69
CA VAL A 61 -22.58 -2.16 -6.29
C VAL A 61 -22.03 -3.40 -5.60
N GLY A 62 -21.58 -3.24 -4.36
CA GLY A 62 -21.01 -4.33 -3.57
C GLY A 62 -19.66 -4.79 -4.11
N VAL A 63 -19.37 -6.08 -3.93
CA VAL A 63 -18.05 -6.64 -4.21
C VAL A 63 -17.95 -7.15 -5.65
N PHE A 64 -17.00 -6.61 -6.40
CA PHE A 64 -16.50 -7.18 -7.64
C PHE A 64 -15.25 -8.00 -7.38
N LYS A 65 -15.14 -9.14 -8.04
CA LYS A 65 -13.96 -9.99 -8.08
C LYS A 65 -13.39 -9.99 -9.48
N TYR A 66 -12.07 -9.87 -9.58
CA TYR A 66 -11.34 -9.87 -10.85
C TYR A 66 -10.35 -11.03 -10.87
N TYR A 67 -10.29 -11.76 -11.98
CA TYR A 67 -9.51 -12.99 -12.10
C TYR A 67 -8.46 -12.88 -13.18
N ALA A 68 -7.41 -13.68 -13.08
CA ALA A 68 -6.39 -13.83 -14.12
C ALA A 68 -6.93 -14.65 -15.30
N ASP A 69 -6.35 -14.47 -16.48
CA ASP A 69 -6.64 -15.29 -17.66
C ASP A 69 -5.89 -16.63 -17.58
N THR A 70 -6.22 -17.44 -16.58
CA THR A 70 -5.63 -18.76 -16.35
C THR A 70 -6.72 -19.80 -16.10
N ASP A 71 -6.43 -21.05 -16.39
CA ASP A 71 -7.27 -22.21 -16.09
C ASP A 71 -7.67 -22.30 -14.60
N LYS A 72 -6.80 -21.83 -13.70
CA LYS A 72 -6.96 -21.94 -12.24
C LYS A 72 -7.85 -20.87 -11.59
N LYS A 73 -8.59 -20.04 -12.35
CA LYS A 73 -9.47 -18.95 -11.84
C LYS A 73 -8.82 -18.15 -10.68
N ILE A 74 -7.59 -17.68 -10.89
CA ILE A 74 -6.79 -17.02 -9.85
C ILE A 74 -7.37 -15.62 -9.57
N LEU A 75 -7.79 -15.34 -8.34
CA LEU A 75 -8.28 -14.03 -7.93
C LEU A 75 -7.12 -13.01 -7.91
N LYS A 76 -7.25 -11.93 -8.68
CA LYS A 76 -6.26 -10.85 -8.79
C LYS A 76 -6.62 -9.62 -7.98
N ALA A 77 -7.91 -9.31 -7.87
CA ALA A 77 -8.36 -8.17 -7.09
C ALA A 77 -9.81 -8.32 -6.62
N THR A 78 -10.14 -7.62 -5.54
CA THR A 78 -11.52 -7.28 -5.18
C THR A 78 -11.72 -5.77 -5.16
N ARG A 79 -12.91 -5.33 -5.53
CA ARG A 79 -13.35 -3.93 -5.39
C ARG A 79 -14.71 -3.90 -4.72
N GLU A 80 -14.78 -3.31 -3.53
CA GLU A 80 -16.04 -3.07 -2.84
C GLU A 80 -16.50 -1.65 -3.13
N PHE A 81 -17.50 -1.52 -4.00
CA PHE A 81 -18.01 -0.23 -4.46
C PHE A 81 -18.98 0.39 -3.47
N ASP A 82 -18.83 1.69 -3.22
CA ASP A 82 -19.70 2.48 -2.34
C ASP A 82 -21.00 2.98 -3.03
N GLY A 83 -21.18 2.63 -4.32
CA GLY A 83 -22.30 3.08 -5.15
C GLY A 83 -22.23 4.55 -5.59
N LYS A 84 -21.14 5.26 -5.26
CA LYS A 84 -20.91 6.68 -5.58
C LYS A 84 -19.62 6.91 -6.37
N GLY A 85 -19.09 5.85 -7.00
CA GLY A 85 -17.86 5.89 -7.80
C GLY A 85 -16.57 5.69 -7.00
N GLY A 86 -16.67 5.45 -5.69
CA GLY A 86 -15.56 5.00 -4.85
C GLY A 86 -15.56 3.48 -4.67
N ALA A 87 -14.38 2.92 -4.47
CA ALA A 87 -14.23 1.52 -4.09
C ALA A 87 -13.04 1.29 -3.16
N HIS A 88 -13.20 0.41 -2.17
CA HIS A 88 -12.06 -0.19 -1.49
C HIS A 88 -11.51 -1.31 -2.37
N THR A 89 -10.25 -1.19 -2.79
CA THR A 89 -9.59 -2.13 -3.69
C THR A 89 -8.56 -2.94 -2.93
N ILE A 90 -8.52 -4.25 -3.17
CA ILE A 90 -7.48 -5.16 -2.67
C ILE A 90 -6.90 -5.91 -3.85
N PHE A 91 -5.58 -5.95 -3.96
CA PHE A 91 -4.86 -6.75 -4.94
C PHE A 91 -4.24 -7.98 -4.29
N PHE A 92 -4.21 -9.10 -5.00
CA PHE A 92 -3.69 -10.37 -4.51
C PHE A 92 -2.57 -10.93 -5.40
N ASP A 93 -1.65 -11.65 -4.77
CA ASP A 93 -0.67 -12.49 -5.44
C ASP A 93 -1.30 -13.82 -5.90
N GLU A 94 -0.52 -14.68 -6.56
CA GLU A 94 -0.99 -15.97 -7.06
C GLU A 94 -1.39 -16.96 -5.96
N LYS A 95 -0.95 -16.73 -4.72
CA LYS A 95 -1.28 -17.53 -3.54
C LYS A 95 -2.48 -16.97 -2.78
N GLY A 96 -3.07 -15.87 -3.26
CA GLY A 96 -4.20 -15.20 -2.62
C GLY A 96 -3.82 -14.33 -1.43
N LEU A 97 -2.53 -14.02 -1.23
CA LEU A 97 -2.09 -13.07 -0.21
C LEU A 97 -2.22 -11.64 -0.74
N LYS A 98 -2.58 -10.70 0.14
CA LYS A 98 -2.70 -9.29 -0.23
C LYS A 98 -1.35 -8.74 -0.67
N VAL A 99 -1.34 -8.00 -1.77
CA VAL A 99 -0.19 -7.24 -2.28
C VAL A 99 -0.33 -5.78 -1.91
N SER A 100 -1.53 -5.22 -2.07
CA SER A 100 -1.85 -3.87 -1.64
C SER A 100 -3.36 -3.70 -1.43
N GLU A 101 -3.73 -2.71 -0.63
CA GLU A 101 -5.12 -2.29 -0.49
C GLU A 101 -5.25 -0.79 -0.23
N GLY A 102 -6.38 -0.22 -0.65
CA GLY A 102 -6.70 1.18 -0.39
C GLY A 102 -7.92 1.65 -1.19
N LYS A 103 -8.29 2.92 -0.98
CA LYS A 103 -9.45 3.52 -1.64
C LYS A 103 -9.08 4.02 -3.04
N VAL A 104 -9.97 3.76 -4.00
CA VAL A 104 -9.95 4.35 -5.35
C VAL A 104 -11.22 5.16 -5.52
N VAL A 105 -11.11 6.39 -6.01
CA VAL A 105 -12.26 7.22 -6.40
C VAL A 105 -12.00 7.73 -7.80
N ASN A 106 -12.96 7.58 -8.72
CA ASN A 106 -12.80 8.01 -10.11
C ASN A 106 -11.53 7.46 -10.78
N LYS A 107 -11.18 6.21 -10.50
CA LYS A 107 -9.98 5.50 -10.97
C LYS A 107 -8.64 5.99 -10.38
N LEU A 108 -8.65 6.96 -9.47
CA LEU A 108 -7.45 7.50 -8.81
C LEU A 108 -7.38 7.01 -7.35
N ARG A 109 -6.17 6.70 -6.86
CA ARG A 109 -5.95 6.35 -5.46
C ARG A 109 -6.22 7.53 -4.54
N GLN A 110 -6.87 7.25 -3.41
CA GLN A 110 -7.18 8.21 -2.36
C GLN A 110 -6.88 7.64 -0.98
N GLY A 111 -6.46 8.52 -0.07
CA GLY A 111 -6.21 8.19 1.33
C GLY A 111 -5.06 7.20 1.51
N VAL A 112 -5.05 6.53 2.67
CA VAL A 112 -4.00 5.59 3.03
C VAL A 112 -4.11 4.30 2.22
N TRP A 113 -3.05 4.01 1.48
CA TRP A 113 -2.78 2.74 0.85
C TRP A 113 -1.78 1.93 1.68
N LYS A 114 -2.03 0.64 1.80
CA LYS A 114 -1.16 -0.34 2.44
C LYS A 114 -0.56 -1.24 1.38
N TYR A 115 0.73 -1.52 1.51
CA TYR A 115 1.45 -2.47 0.68
C TYR A 115 2.05 -3.53 1.59
N TYR A 116 2.05 -4.78 1.14
CA TYR A 116 2.44 -5.92 1.96
C TYR A 116 3.76 -6.52 1.49
N HIS A 117 4.50 -7.10 2.43
CA HIS A 117 5.71 -7.86 2.13
C HIS A 117 5.35 -9.08 1.28
N LYS A 118 6.16 -9.38 0.26
CA LYS A 118 5.91 -10.49 -0.67
C LYS A 118 5.77 -11.81 0.08
N GLY A 119 4.64 -12.51 -0.12
CA GLY A 119 4.38 -13.80 0.51
C GLY A 119 4.09 -13.75 2.01
N LEU A 120 3.90 -12.55 2.59
CA LEU A 120 3.60 -12.36 4.01
C LEU A 120 2.33 -11.52 4.18
N LYS A 121 1.72 -11.60 5.37
CA LYS A 121 0.62 -10.71 5.77
C LYS A 121 1.11 -9.39 6.39
N ALA A 122 2.42 -9.27 6.61
CA ALA A 122 3.04 -8.09 7.21
C ALA A 122 2.99 -6.89 6.24
N ILE A 123 2.66 -5.72 6.77
CA ILE A 123 2.67 -4.46 6.01
C ILE A 123 4.14 -4.07 5.77
N MET A 124 4.47 -3.78 4.52
CA MET A 124 5.77 -3.27 4.09
C MET A 124 5.82 -1.75 4.12
N CYS A 125 4.77 -1.09 3.63
CA CYS A 125 4.67 0.36 3.72
C CYS A 125 3.23 0.85 3.70
N THR A 126 3.05 2.07 4.20
CA THR A 126 1.83 2.85 4.05
C THR A 126 2.14 4.17 3.37
N GLU A 127 1.31 4.54 2.41
CA GLU A 127 1.41 5.78 1.65
C GLU A 127 0.06 6.46 1.63
N ASN A 128 0.00 7.76 1.84
CA ASN A 128 -1.25 8.51 1.70
C ASN A 128 -1.31 9.16 0.32
N TYR A 129 -2.44 9.03 -0.36
CA TYR A 129 -2.66 9.48 -1.73
C TYR A 129 -3.73 10.56 -1.81
N VAL A 130 -3.48 11.57 -2.66
CA VAL A 130 -4.46 12.55 -3.13
C VAL A 130 -4.40 12.55 -4.66
N ASP A 131 -5.45 12.02 -5.29
CA ASP A 131 -5.54 11.91 -6.76
C ASP A 131 -4.30 11.26 -7.38
N ASP A 132 -3.96 10.04 -6.93
CA ASP A 132 -2.77 9.28 -7.33
C ASP A 132 -1.39 9.87 -7.00
N ARG A 133 -1.32 11.06 -6.39
CA ARG A 133 -0.07 11.64 -5.87
C ARG A 133 0.12 11.31 -4.40
N VAL A 134 1.33 10.93 -4.00
CA VAL A 134 1.67 10.71 -2.60
C VAL A 134 1.72 12.07 -1.87
N GLU A 135 1.04 12.16 -0.74
CA GLU A 135 0.91 13.36 0.08
C GLU A 135 0.97 13.01 1.57
N GLY A 136 1.78 13.73 2.34
CA GLY A 136 1.96 13.48 3.77
C GLY A 136 2.99 12.38 4.05
N ILE A 137 2.85 11.71 5.20
CA ILE A 137 3.86 10.77 5.70
C ILE A 137 3.72 9.41 5.02
N LYS A 138 4.78 8.98 4.32
CA LYS A 138 5.02 7.59 3.97
C LYS A 138 5.74 6.89 5.11
N LYS A 139 5.31 5.68 5.47
CA LYS A 139 5.98 4.84 6.47
C LYS A 139 6.39 3.52 5.84
N VAL A 140 7.58 3.03 6.18
CA VAL A 140 8.10 1.72 5.78
C VAL A 140 8.37 0.90 7.03
N PHE A 141 8.07 -0.39 6.99
CA PHE A 141 8.15 -1.29 8.14
C PHE A 141 9.00 -2.53 7.81
N PHE A 142 9.73 -3.01 8.82
CA PHE A 142 10.33 -4.33 8.82
C PHE A 142 9.25 -5.43 8.81
N THR A 143 9.63 -6.67 8.54
CA THR A 143 8.70 -7.81 8.46
C THR A 143 8.02 -8.17 9.79
N ASP A 144 8.60 -7.76 10.92
CA ASP A 144 7.99 -7.87 12.26
C ASP A 144 7.06 -6.70 12.61
N GLY A 145 6.88 -5.73 11.69
CA GLY A 145 6.01 -4.58 11.86
C GLY A 145 6.67 -3.38 12.54
N MET A 146 7.95 -3.47 12.92
CA MET A 146 8.69 -2.33 13.46
C MET A 146 8.94 -1.28 12.37
N LEU A 147 8.88 0.00 12.74
CA LEU A 147 9.07 1.12 11.83
C LEU A 147 10.54 1.17 11.37
N ALA A 148 10.74 1.23 10.06
CA ALA A 148 12.06 1.29 9.43
C ALA A 148 12.35 2.69 8.85
N GLU A 149 11.33 3.36 8.30
CA GLU A 149 11.49 4.68 7.67
C GLU A 149 10.19 5.50 7.79
N GLU A 150 10.32 6.81 8.02
CA GLU A 150 9.26 7.80 7.82
C GLU A 150 9.75 8.90 6.90
N VAL A 151 8.97 9.22 5.86
CA VAL A 151 9.33 10.27 4.90
C VAL A 151 8.12 11.15 4.61
N MET A 152 8.29 12.46 4.74
CA MET A 152 7.27 13.42 4.32
C MET A 152 7.30 13.62 2.80
N TYR A 153 6.12 13.54 2.18
CA TYR A 153 5.88 13.83 0.78
C TYR A 153 4.93 15.01 0.62
N LYS A 154 5.15 15.79 -0.42
CA LYS A 154 4.23 16.84 -0.89
C LYS A 154 4.18 16.80 -2.40
N ASN A 155 2.99 16.74 -3.00
CA ASN A 155 2.80 16.66 -4.44
C ASN A 155 3.61 15.53 -5.13
N GLY A 156 3.76 14.39 -4.45
CA GLY A 156 4.47 13.23 -4.97
C GLY A 156 6.01 13.27 -4.87
N VAL A 157 6.61 14.33 -4.31
CA VAL A 157 8.06 14.42 -4.07
C VAL A 157 8.38 14.48 -2.58
N LYS A 158 9.59 14.04 -2.18
CA LYS A 158 10.05 14.17 -0.79
C LYS A 158 10.15 15.65 -0.42
N ASP A 159 9.44 16.09 0.61
CA ASP A 159 9.42 17.48 1.05
C ASP A 159 9.11 17.51 2.55
N GLY A 160 10.11 17.83 3.36
CA GLY A 160 10.09 17.74 4.82
C GLY A 160 11.10 16.72 5.36
N VAL A 161 10.85 16.26 6.59
CA VAL A 161 11.79 15.40 7.32
C VAL A 161 11.66 13.94 6.86
N SER A 162 12.81 13.28 6.75
CA SER A 162 12.99 11.85 6.55
C SER A 162 13.72 11.27 7.75
N LYS A 163 13.26 10.14 8.28
CA LYS A 163 13.86 9.43 9.41
C LYS A 163 14.03 7.96 9.08
N ILE A 164 15.19 7.39 9.41
CA ILE A 164 15.49 5.96 9.27
C ILE A 164 15.76 5.39 10.65
N TYR A 165 15.22 4.20 10.92
CA TYR A 165 15.30 3.52 12.20
C TYR A 165 15.97 2.16 12.06
N SER A 166 16.66 1.73 13.12
CA SER A 166 17.14 0.35 13.24
C SER A 166 15.99 -0.60 13.57
N LYS A 167 16.25 -1.91 13.45
CA LYS A 167 15.30 -2.93 13.91
C LYS A 167 15.03 -2.87 15.43
N ALA A 168 15.90 -2.24 16.22
CA ALA A 168 15.63 -2.02 17.65
C ALA A 168 14.74 -0.78 17.91
N GLY A 169 14.35 -0.04 16.87
CA GLY A 169 13.57 1.20 16.97
C GLY A 169 14.41 2.46 17.21
N THR A 170 15.75 2.35 17.24
CA THR A 170 16.62 3.52 17.41
C THR A 170 16.69 4.34 16.13
N LEU A 171 16.58 5.66 16.22
CA LEU A 171 16.83 6.57 15.10
C LEU A 171 18.29 6.43 14.64
N LYS A 172 18.51 6.20 13.34
CA LYS A 172 19.83 6.05 12.71
C LYS A 172 20.18 7.21 11.80
N GLU A 173 19.20 7.81 11.16
CA GLU A 173 19.39 8.93 10.25
C GLU A 173 18.20 9.88 10.31
N GLU A 174 18.49 11.17 10.26
CA GLU A 174 17.51 12.23 10.04
C GLU A 174 18.02 13.18 8.94
N ALA A 175 17.18 13.43 7.93
CA ALA A 175 17.50 14.28 6.80
C ALA A 175 16.31 15.16 6.43
N VAL A 176 16.56 16.40 6.04
CA VAL A 176 15.51 17.31 5.54
C VAL A 176 15.57 17.36 4.00
N PHE A 177 14.40 17.32 3.37
CA PHE A 177 14.21 17.41 1.93
C PHE A 177 13.37 18.63 1.57
N VAL A 178 13.66 19.25 0.43
CA VAL A 178 12.83 20.28 -0.21
C VAL A 178 12.76 19.94 -1.70
N GLN A 179 11.55 19.79 -2.24
CA GLN A 179 11.32 19.49 -3.65
C GLN A 179 12.14 18.29 -4.18
N GLY A 180 12.27 17.23 -3.37
CA GLY A 180 12.98 16.01 -3.72
C GLY A 180 14.50 16.03 -3.45
N PHE A 181 15.09 17.17 -3.10
CA PHE A 181 16.52 17.29 -2.83
C PHE A 181 16.79 17.42 -1.34
N MET A 182 17.87 16.79 -0.84
CA MET A 182 18.33 17.05 0.53
C MET A 182 18.64 18.54 0.70
N HIS A 183 18.09 19.15 1.74
CA HIS A 183 18.18 20.58 2.00
C HIS A 183 17.97 20.84 3.50
N GLY A 184 18.93 21.50 4.15
CA GLY A 184 18.90 21.73 5.59
C GLY A 184 19.71 20.69 6.35
N ASP A 185 19.32 20.42 7.59
CA ASP A 185 20.08 19.58 8.51
C ASP A 185 20.09 18.11 8.09
N TYR A 186 21.23 17.47 8.37
CA TYR A 186 21.45 16.05 8.23
C TYR A 186 22.20 15.51 9.44
N LYS A 187 21.72 14.39 9.99
CA LYS A 187 22.30 13.74 11.16
C LYS A 187 22.30 12.23 11.01
N VAL A 188 23.38 11.59 11.46
CA VAL A 188 23.49 10.13 11.61
C VAL A 188 23.77 9.82 13.07
N PHE A 189 23.12 8.79 13.60
CA PHE A 189 23.14 8.43 15.00
C PHE A 189 23.64 7.00 15.24
N GLU A 190 24.36 6.81 16.33
CA GLU A 190 24.65 5.51 16.92
C GLU A 190 23.44 4.97 17.70
N ASP A 191 23.48 3.70 18.09
CA ASP A 191 22.36 3.02 18.77
C ASP A 191 22.04 3.59 20.16
N ASN A 192 22.98 4.30 20.79
CA ASN A 192 22.80 5.03 22.05
C ASN A 192 22.31 6.48 21.86
N GLY A 193 22.04 6.91 20.61
CA GLY A 193 21.63 8.27 20.26
C GLY A 193 22.77 9.28 20.08
N VAL A 194 24.04 8.85 20.19
CA VAL A 194 25.20 9.70 19.89
C VAL A 194 25.20 10.08 18.41
N ILE A 195 25.38 11.37 18.12
CA ILE A 195 25.53 11.86 16.74
C ILE A 195 26.91 11.48 16.22
N LEU A 196 26.97 10.61 15.21
CA LEU A 196 28.20 10.23 14.54
C LEU A 196 28.55 11.21 13.41
N ILE A 197 27.54 11.74 12.74
CA ILE A 197 27.72 12.68 11.62
C ILE A 197 26.66 13.77 11.73
N GLN A 198 27.08 15.02 11.57
CA GLN A 198 26.14 16.12 11.34
C GLN A 198 26.70 17.12 10.33
N GLY A 199 25.79 17.71 9.57
CA GLY A 199 26.10 18.74 8.60
C GLY A 199 24.84 19.26 7.96
N GLN A 200 25.02 20.03 6.89
CA GLN A 200 23.91 20.58 6.12
C GLN A 200 24.02 20.23 4.66
N TYR A 201 22.87 20.08 4.02
CA TYR A 201 22.74 20.02 2.57
C TYR A 201 22.09 21.29 2.03
N LYS A 202 22.43 21.63 0.80
CA LYS A 202 21.70 22.59 -0.02
C LYS A 202 21.58 22.01 -1.43
N GLU A 203 20.33 21.78 -1.86
CA GLU A 203 20.02 21.28 -3.21
C GLU A 203 20.78 19.98 -3.55
N GLY A 204 20.77 19.04 -2.61
CA GLY A 204 21.40 17.73 -2.76
C GLY A 204 22.92 17.72 -2.57
N LYS A 205 23.56 18.86 -2.30
CA LYS A 205 25.01 18.97 -2.09
C LYS A 205 25.33 19.32 -0.64
N LYS A 206 26.37 18.69 -0.10
CA LYS A 206 26.93 19.06 1.21
C LYS A 206 27.31 20.55 1.23
N LYS A 207 26.94 21.24 2.29
CA LYS A 207 27.15 22.68 2.47
C LYS A 207 27.74 22.96 3.86
N GLY A 208 28.67 23.91 3.92
CA GLY A 208 29.25 24.37 5.18
C GLY A 208 30.08 23.31 5.91
N LEU A 209 30.04 23.36 7.24
CA LEU A 209 30.85 22.54 8.14
C LEU A 209 30.19 21.18 8.41
N TRP A 210 30.93 20.12 8.14
CA TRP A 210 30.58 18.74 8.44
C TRP A 210 31.41 18.24 9.61
N LYS A 211 30.77 17.66 10.61
CA LYS A 211 31.43 17.14 11.82
C LYS A 211 31.20 15.63 11.93
N TYR A 212 32.24 14.93 12.30
CA TYR A 212 32.27 13.48 12.49
C TYR A 212 32.75 13.18 13.90
N PHE A 213 32.01 12.36 14.63
CA PHE A 213 32.30 12.00 16.02
C PHE A 213 32.47 10.50 16.17
N ASP A 214 33.17 10.09 17.22
CA ASP A 214 33.20 8.71 17.68
C ASP A 214 32.00 8.40 18.61
N ALA A 215 31.89 7.14 19.03
CA ALA A 215 30.89 6.66 19.98
C ALA A 215 30.94 7.38 21.35
N ASN A 216 32.09 7.96 21.70
CA ASN A 216 32.32 8.68 22.95
C ASN A 216 32.04 10.20 22.81
N LYS A 217 31.48 10.64 21.67
CA LYS A 217 31.19 12.04 21.33
C LYS A 217 32.42 12.90 21.08
N ASN A 218 33.60 12.32 20.91
CA ASN A 218 34.81 13.06 20.55
C ASN A 218 34.78 13.43 19.07
N LEU A 219 35.15 14.66 18.74
CA LEU A 219 35.26 15.09 17.35
C LEU A 219 36.48 14.41 16.71
N ILE A 220 36.24 13.56 15.72
CA ILE A 220 37.28 12.88 14.93
C ILE A 220 37.74 13.78 13.79
N LYS A 221 36.78 14.41 13.11
CA LYS A 221 37.03 15.13 11.87
C LYS A 221 36.02 16.25 11.66
N GLU A 222 36.50 17.36 11.11
CA GLU A 222 35.64 18.38 10.52
C GLU A 222 36.07 18.71 9.10
N ILE A 223 35.10 19.00 8.23
CA ILE A 223 35.32 19.34 6.82
C ILE A 223 34.46 20.55 6.48
N ASN A 224 35.08 21.65 6.05
CA ASN A 224 34.34 22.76 5.46
C ASN A 224 34.25 22.59 3.94
N THR A 225 33.04 22.29 3.47
CA THR A 225 32.76 22.03 2.05
C THR A 225 32.69 23.29 1.18
N ASP A 226 32.67 24.47 1.81
CA ASP A 226 32.66 25.75 1.11
C ASP A 226 34.05 26.22 0.68
N THR A 227 35.09 25.52 1.13
CA THR A 227 36.49 25.84 0.85
C THR A 227 37.14 24.69 0.09
N ILE A 228 37.39 24.88 -1.20
CA ILE A 228 38.31 24.04 -1.98
C ILE A 228 39.62 24.83 -2.10
N ASN A 229 40.74 24.25 -1.65
CA ASN A 229 42.10 24.79 -1.78
C ASN A 229 42.41 26.13 -1.08
N GLY A 230 42.04 26.31 0.18
CA GLY A 230 42.57 27.43 1.00
C GLY A 230 42.10 28.84 0.62
N TYR A 231 41.34 29.01 -0.48
CA TYR A 231 40.73 30.29 -0.83
C TYR A 231 39.28 30.32 -0.35
N LYS A 232 39.04 31.09 0.72
CA LYS A 232 37.69 31.60 1.00
C LYS A 232 37.22 32.36 -0.23
N LYS A 233 36.05 32.04 -0.78
CA LYS A 233 35.35 32.95 -1.71
C LYS A 233 35.28 34.32 -1.02
N PRO A 234 35.78 35.41 -1.61
CA PRO A 234 35.67 36.72 -1.01
C PRO A 234 34.19 37.06 -0.82
N SER A 235 33.77 37.20 0.43
CA SER A 235 32.49 37.84 0.74
C SER A 235 32.60 39.29 0.28
N LEU A 236 31.91 39.63 -0.82
CA LEU A 236 31.68 41.02 -1.21
C LEU A 236 30.78 41.66 -0.15
N VAL A 237 31.39 42.16 0.91
CA VAL A 237 30.77 43.15 1.79
C VAL A 237 30.72 44.45 0.99
N LYS A 238 29.58 44.72 0.35
CA LYS A 238 29.26 46.09 -0.06
C LYS A 238 28.95 46.87 1.22
N LYS A 239 29.93 47.61 1.72
CA LYS A 239 29.66 48.77 2.58
C LYS A 239 28.94 49.82 1.72
N LYS A 240 27.71 50.13 2.07
CA LYS A 240 27.18 51.49 2.05
C LYS A 240 26.53 51.73 3.40
#